data_AF-A0AAU3RCN4-F1
#
_entry.id   AF-A0AAU3RCN4-F1
#
_cell.length_a   1.000
_cell.length_b   1.000
_cell.length_c   1.000
_cell.angle_alpha   90.00
_cell.angle_beta   90.00
_cell.angle_gamma   90.00
#
_symmetry.space_group_name_H-M   'P 1'
#
loop_
_entity.id
_entity.type
_entity.pdbx_description
1 polymer ?
#
loop_
_entity_poly.entity_id
_entity_poly.type
_entity_poly.pdbx_seq_one_letter_code
_entity_poly.pdbx_strand_id
1 'polypeptide(L)'
;MIHREPAGDAGELAWMPDDRNYCLAVVRDARASTICNPLPKSWARIGIRLVTEAVAYHEGPTVYFAVVDGGHAPYAYAGRGPQSPGTGPVRDATAVFPSGRTLSLLTYEPPLRQILPGDREICSADNAVCFPTLDVYVPGSP
;
A
#
# COMPACT_ATOMS: atom_id res chain seq x y z
N MET A 1 -5.71 -4.85 9.45
CA MET A 1 -5.90 -5.78 8.32
C MET A 1 -6.66 -5.02 7.24
N ILE A 2 -6.18 -5.03 6.01
CA ILE A 2 -6.90 -4.48 4.85
C ILE A 2 -7.41 -5.67 4.05
N HIS A 3 -8.67 -5.63 3.66
CA HIS A 3 -9.26 -6.57 2.70
C HIS A 3 -9.81 -5.80 1.51
N ARG A 4 -9.48 -6.25 0.30
CA ARG A 4 -9.96 -5.69 -0.96
C ARG A 4 -10.55 -6.81 -1.78
N GLU A 5 -11.83 -6.75 -2.12
CA GLU A 5 -12.48 -7.70 -3.03
C GLU A 5 -12.59 -7.04 -4.42
N PRO A 6 -11.86 -7.49 -5.45
CA PRO A 6 -12.39 -7.43 -6.81
C PRO A 6 -13.66 -8.29 -6.85
N ALA A 7 -14.68 -7.88 -7.60
CA ALA A 7 -15.90 -8.65 -7.74
C ALA A 7 -15.61 -10.16 -8.02
N GLY A 8 -16.12 -11.07 -7.18
CA GLY A 8 -15.92 -12.53 -7.30
C GLY A 8 -15.08 -13.15 -6.15
N ASP A 9 -14.55 -14.36 -6.35
CA ASP A 9 -13.68 -15.10 -5.41
C ASP A 9 -12.22 -14.57 -5.38
N ALA A 10 -12.08 -13.26 -5.58
CA ALA A 10 -10.81 -12.56 -5.68
C ALA A 10 -10.66 -11.60 -4.50
N GLY A 11 -9.42 -11.43 -4.01
CA GLY A 11 -9.12 -10.38 -3.06
C GLY A 11 -7.65 -10.12 -2.81
N GLU A 12 -7.33 -8.96 -2.24
CA GLU A 12 -6.02 -8.67 -1.66
C GLU A 12 -6.14 -8.45 -0.16
N LEU A 13 -5.16 -8.96 0.58
CA LEU A 13 -5.06 -8.85 2.02
C LEU A 13 -3.70 -8.30 2.42
N ALA A 14 -3.68 -7.36 3.36
CA ALA A 14 -2.44 -6.92 4.00
C ALA A 14 -2.60 -6.81 5.52
N TRP A 15 -1.60 -7.31 6.26
CA TRP A 15 -1.58 -7.24 7.72
C TRP A 15 -0.16 -7.25 8.28
N MET A 16 -0.05 -6.82 9.54
CA MET A 16 1.18 -6.93 10.35
C MET A 16 0.94 -8.04 11.38
N PRO A 17 1.58 -9.22 11.28
CA PRO A 17 1.52 -10.22 12.36
C PRO A 17 2.22 -9.78 13.65
N ASP A 18 3.21 -8.89 13.55
CA ASP A 18 3.96 -8.31 14.66
C ASP A 18 4.51 -6.92 14.28
N ASP A 19 5.35 -6.31 15.11
CA ASP A 19 5.87 -4.94 14.91
C ASP A 19 7.05 -4.84 13.92
N ARG A 20 7.49 -5.98 13.38
CA ARG A 20 8.68 -6.13 12.52
C ARG A 20 8.39 -6.81 11.20
N ASN A 21 7.26 -7.45 11.00
CA ASN A 21 6.93 -8.20 9.80
C ASN A 21 5.60 -7.72 9.21
N TYR A 22 5.52 -7.69 7.88
CA TYR A 22 4.28 -7.47 7.15
C TYR A 22 4.01 -8.69 6.28
N CYS A 23 2.73 -8.98 6.04
CA CYS A 23 2.28 -10.05 5.18
C CYS A 23 1.28 -9.53 4.16
N LEU A 24 1.36 -10.09 2.97
CA LEU A 24 0.48 -9.83 1.84
C LEU A 24 -0.10 -11.15 1.37
N ALA A 25 -1.40 -11.18 1.10
CA ALA A 25 -2.02 -12.27 0.40
C ALA A 25 -2.81 -11.76 -0.81
N VAL A 26 -2.71 -12.48 -1.92
CA VAL A 26 -3.58 -12.31 -3.09
C VAL A 26 -4.38 -13.59 -3.24
N VAL A 27 -5.70 -13.46 -3.18
CA VAL A 27 -6.68 -14.52 -3.37
C VAL A 27 -7.26 -14.36 -4.77
N ARG A 28 -7.27 -15.45 -5.56
CA ARG A 28 -7.91 -15.55 -6.89
C ARG A 28 -8.37 -16.97 -7.11
N ASP A 29 -9.60 -17.16 -7.60
CA ASP A 29 -10.13 -18.46 -8.06
C ASP A 29 -9.81 -19.64 -7.11
N ALA A 30 -10.10 -19.44 -5.81
CA ALA A 30 -9.83 -20.39 -4.72
C ALA A 30 -8.36 -20.68 -4.37
N ARG A 31 -7.39 -19.94 -4.93
CA ARG A 31 -5.97 -20.00 -4.55
C ARG A 31 -5.54 -18.72 -3.85
N ALA A 32 -4.77 -18.88 -2.77
CA ALA A 32 -4.14 -17.77 -2.07
C ALA A 32 -2.61 -17.89 -2.20
N SER A 33 -1.96 -16.86 -2.69
CA SER A 33 -0.51 -16.69 -2.53
C SER A 33 -0.26 -15.75 -1.37
N THR A 34 0.53 -16.18 -0.39
CA THR A 34 0.89 -15.38 0.78
C THR A 34 2.40 -15.20 0.84
N ILE A 35 2.84 -13.97 1.05
CA ILE A 35 4.24 -13.63 1.30
C ILE A 35 4.34 -12.78 2.57
N CYS A 36 5.29 -13.11 3.44
CA CYS A 36 5.61 -12.32 4.62
C CYS A 36 7.08 -11.89 4.55
N ASN A 37 7.33 -10.63 4.85
CA ASN A 37 8.65 -10.03 4.76
C ASN A 37 8.93 -9.16 6.00
N PRO A 38 10.21 -9.05 6.41
CA PRO A 38 10.58 -8.12 7.46
C PRO A 38 10.45 -6.67 6.97
N LEU A 39 10.00 -5.79 7.85
CA LEU A 39 10.12 -4.35 7.65
C LEU A 39 11.60 -3.95 7.59
N PRO A 40 11.95 -2.96 6.74
CA PRO A 40 13.30 -2.39 6.72
C PRO A 40 13.74 -1.93 8.11
N LYS A 41 15.03 -2.09 8.40
CA LYS A 41 15.64 -1.68 9.68
C LYS A 41 15.68 -0.16 9.82
N SER A 42 15.93 0.53 8.70
CA SER A 42 15.87 1.99 8.57
C SER A 42 14.71 2.38 7.67
N TRP A 43 14.22 3.60 7.87
CA TRP A 43 13.20 4.18 7.00
C TRP A 43 13.84 4.63 5.69
N ALA A 44 13.21 4.32 4.56
CA ALA A 44 13.63 4.86 3.28
C ALA A 44 13.47 6.40 3.27
N ARG A 45 12.43 6.90 3.94
CA ARG A 45 12.13 8.33 4.15
C ARG A 45 11.37 8.54 5.47
N ILE A 46 11.36 9.77 5.99
CA ILE A 46 10.53 10.12 7.16
C ILE A 46 9.08 9.72 6.85
N GLY A 47 8.49 8.87 7.70
CA GLY A 47 7.11 8.46 7.59
C GLY A 47 6.82 7.28 6.67
N ILE A 48 7.71 6.83 5.78
CA ILE A 48 7.42 5.71 4.84
C ILE A 48 8.41 4.56 5.03
N ARG A 49 7.93 3.38 5.43
CA ARG A 49 8.75 2.18 5.62
C ARG A 49 8.96 1.39 4.35
N LEU A 50 7.95 1.29 3.49
CA LEU A 50 7.97 0.38 2.36
C LEU A 50 6.93 0.79 1.32
N VAL A 51 7.28 0.65 0.05
CA VAL A 51 6.35 0.49 -1.07
C VAL A 51 6.79 -0.77 -1.82
N THR A 52 5.91 -1.76 -1.99
CA THR A 52 6.21 -2.98 -2.74
C THR A 52 5.04 -3.33 -3.66
N GLU A 53 5.36 -3.94 -4.79
CA GLU A 53 4.37 -4.63 -5.61
C GLU A 53 3.85 -5.84 -4.85
N ALA A 54 2.52 -5.99 -4.75
CA ALA A 54 1.90 -7.23 -4.29
C ALA A 54 2.08 -8.30 -5.37
N VAL A 55 2.20 -9.57 -4.98
CA VAL A 55 2.49 -10.69 -5.90
C VAL A 55 1.55 -10.64 -7.10
N ALA A 56 2.10 -10.26 -8.26
CA ALA A 56 1.35 -10.18 -9.50
C ALA A 56 1.02 -11.60 -9.97
N TYR A 57 -0.25 -11.98 -9.90
CA TYR A 57 -0.74 -13.03 -10.77
C TYR A 57 -0.89 -12.45 -12.17
N HIS A 58 -0.39 -13.18 -13.17
CA HIS A 58 -0.60 -12.86 -14.57
C HIS A 58 -2.11 -12.61 -14.79
N GLU A 59 -2.47 -11.44 -15.33
CA GLU A 59 -3.84 -11.01 -15.73
C GLU A 59 -4.63 -10.05 -14.80
N GLY A 60 -4.03 -9.48 -13.75
CA GLY A 60 -4.68 -8.44 -12.91
C GLY A 60 -4.02 -7.05 -12.96
N PRO A 61 -4.71 -5.97 -12.52
CA PRO A 61 -4.07 -4.68 -12.26
C PRO A 61 -3.01 -4.84 -11.15
N THR A 62 -1.85 -4.20 -11.32
CA THR A 62 -0.77 -4.23 -10.33
C THR A 62 -1.22 -3.51 -9.05
N VAL A 63 -1.24 -4.23 -7.94
CA VAL A 63 -1.55 -3.68 -6.62
C VAL A 63 -0.26 -3.37 -5.89
N TYR A 64 -0.19 -2.19 -5.31
CA TYR A 64 0.93 -1.72 -4.51
C TYR A 64 0.53 -1.73 -3.04
N PHE A 65 1.51 -2.05 -2.20
CA PHE A 65 1.39 -2.03 -0.75
C PHE A 65 2.36 -1.03 -0.16
N ALA A 66 1.87 -0.18 0.75
CA ALA A 66 2.72 0.72 1.51
C ALA A 66 2.56 0.56 3.03
N VAL A 67 3.65 0.77 3.77
CA VAL A 67 3.65 0.88 5.24
C VAL A 67 4.17 2.25 5.63
N VAL A 68 3.38 2.99 6.40
CA VAL A 68 3.61 4.38 6.78
C VAL A 68 3.62 4.50 8.31
N ASP A 69 4.47 5.35 8.89
CA ASP A 69 4.48 5.62 10.33
C ASP A 69 3.27 6.47 10.75
N GLY A 70 2.94 6.41 12.03
CA GLY A 70 2.20 7.50 12.68
C GLY A 70 0.68 7.45 12.54
N GLY A 71 0.12 6.48 11.81
CA GLY A 71 -1.33 6.25 11.84
C GLY A 71 -2.18 7.35 11.20
N HIS A 72 -1.65 8.09 10.23
CA HIS A 72 -2.31 9.26 9.60
C HIS A 72 -3.43 8.90 8.60
N ALA A 73 -4.14 7.80 8.82
CA ALA A 73 -5.31 7.46 8.01
C ALA A 73 -6.44 8.51 8.16
N PRO A 74 -7.28 8.74 7.14
CA PRO A 74 -7.28 8.06 5.84
C PRO A 74 -6.28 8.67 4.85
N TYR A 75 -5.86 7.87 3.87
CA TYR A 75 -5.00 8.28 2.77
C TYR A 75 -5.75 8.36 1.44
N ALA A 76 -5.36 9.30 0.58
CA ALA A 76 -5.94 9.47 -0.75
C ALA A 76 -4.90 9.95 -1.76
N TYR A 77 -5.17 9.73 -3.05
CA TYR A 77 -4.42 10.37 -4.12
C TYR A 77 -4.52 11.89 -4.01
N ALA A 78 -3.38 12.57 -4.00
CA ALA A 78 -3.30 14.01 -4.18
C ALA A 78 -3.56 14.34 -5.65
N GLY A 79 -4.25 15.43 -5.93
CA GLY A 79 -4.61 15.83 -7.30
C GLY A 79 -6.00 16.44 -7.38
N ARG A 80 -6.16 17.47 -8.22
CA ARG A 80 -7.47 18.12 -8.50
C ARG A 80 -8.16 17.55 -9.75
N GLY A 81 -7.53 16.58 -10.43
CA GLY A 81 -8.07 15.98 -11.64
C GLY A 81 -9.08 14.87 -11.33
N PRO A 82 -10.01 14.57 -12.24
CA PRO A 82 -10.79 13.35 -12.14
C PRO A 82 -9.80 12.16 -12.13
N GLN A 83 -9.92 11.27 -11.14
CA GLN A 83 -9.13 10.04 -11.08
C GLN A 83 -9.21 9.34 -12.44
N SER A 84 -8.06 8.97 -13.00
CA SER A 84 -8.01 8.30 -14.30
C SER A 84 -8.91 7.05 -14.26
N PRO A 85 -9.71 6.80 -15.31
CA PRO A 85 -10.55 5.60 -15.39
C PRO A 85 -9.72 4.35 -15.09
N GLY A 86 -10.12 3.59 -14.08
CA GLY A 86 -9.39 2.40 -13.62
C GLY A 86 -8.42 2.61 -12.44
N THR A 87 -8.37 3.80 -11.85
CA THR A 87 -7.65 4.02 -10.58
C THR A 87 -8.58 3.66 -9.42
N GLY A 88 -8.37 2.51 -8.77
CA GLY A 88 -9.11 2.15 -7.55
C GLY A 88 -8.78 3.06 -6.36
N PRO A 89 -9.63 3.15 -5.32
CA PRO A 89 -9.35 3.96 -4.14
C PRO A 89 -8.13 3.42 -3.38
N VAL A 90 -7.41 4.33 -2.70
CA VAL A 90 -6.47 3.92 -1.64
C VAL A 90 -7.28 3.29 -0.51
N ARG A 91 -6.89 2.09 -0.10
CA ARG A 91 -7.44 1.42 1.09
C ARG A 91 -6.38 1.44 2.16
N ASP A 92 -6.77 1.75 3.39
CA ASP A 92 -5.84 1.80 4.51
C ASP A 92 -6.37 1.08 5.75
N ALA A 93 -5.46 0.73 6.63
CA ALA A 93 -5.76 0.28 7.98
C ALA A 93 -4.62 0.67 8.92
N THR A 94 -4.97 1.08 10.13
CA THR A 94 -3.98 1.43 11.16
C THR A 94 -3.76 0.24 12.11
N ALA A 95 -2.50 -0.10 12.35
CA ALA A 95 -2.05 -1.06 13.35
C ALA A 95 -1.41 -0.31 14.52
N VAL A 96 -1.87 -0.59 15.74
CA VAL A 96 -1.31 -0.05 16.99
C VAL A 96 -0.66 -1.20 17.75
N PHE A 97 0.63 -1.07 18.05
CA PHE A 97 1.39 -2.09 18.77
C PHE A 97 1.38 -1.82 20.28
N PRO A 98 1.62 -2.84 21.13
CA PRO A 98 1.71 -2.66 22.58
C PRO A 98 2.76 -1.64 23.03
N SER A 99 3.78 -1.39 22.21
CA SER A 99 4.78 -0.34 22.43
C SER A 99 4.24 1.09 22.22
N GLY A 100 2.99 1.26 21.81
CA GLY A 100 2.40 2.54 21.43
C GLY A 100 2.75 3.00 20.01
N ARG A 101 3.66 2.29 19.33
CA ARG A 101 3.98 2.55 17.92
C ARG A 101 2.75 2.29 17.06
N THR A 102 2.48 3.20 16.14
CA THR A 102 1.36 3.11 15.22
C THR A 102 1.88 3.10 13.79
N LEU A 103 1.34 2.22 12.95
CA LEU A 103 1.65 2.13 11.53
C LEU A 103 0.36 2.14 10.71
N SER A 104 0.34 2.83 9.58
CA SER A 104 -0.69 2.67 8.56
C SER A 104 -0.21 1.70 7.48
N LEU A 105 -1.06 0.73 7.18
CA LEU A 105 -0.95 -0.12 6.01
C LEU A 105 -1.80 0.50 4.91
N LEU A 106 -1.34 0.45 3.66
CA LEU A 106 -2.08 0.94 2.51
C LEU A 106 -2.03 -0.08 1.37
N THR A 107 -3.14 -0.26 0.64
CA THR A 107 -3.15 -0.93 -0.67
C THR A 107 -3.79 -0.02 -1.72
N TYR A 108 -3.20 0.04 -2.91
CA TYR A 108 -3.65 0.94 -3.98
C TYR A 108 -3.22 0.45 -5.37
N GLU A 109 -3.91 0.91 -6.42
CA GLU A 109 -3.56 0.68 -7.83
C GLU A 109 -3.15 1.99 -8.48
N PRO A 110 -1.91 2.13 -9.00
CA PRO A 110 -1.48 3.37 -9.60
C PRO A 110 -2.25 3.64 -10.89
N PRO A 111 -2.46 4.92 -11.25
CA PRO A 111 -3.15 5.30 -12.47
C PRO A 111 -2.43 4.74 -13.71
N LEU A 112 -3.12 3.84 -14.43
CA LEU A 112 -2.68 3.28 -15.69
C LEU A 112 -2.71 4.38 -16.77
N ARG A 113 -1.53 4.86 -17.17
CA ARG A 113 -1.21 5.49 -18.47
C ARG A 113 -1.27 7.02 -18.64
N GLN A 114 -1.82 7.82 -17.72
CA GLN A 114 -1.74 9.29 -17.84
C GLN A 114 -1.45 9.96 -16.50
N ILE A 115 -0.19 9.86 -16.09
CA ILE A 115 0.25 10.37 -14.80
C ILE A 115 0.52 11.88 -14.90
N LEU A 116 -0.50 12.71 -14.66
CA LEU A 116 -0.29 14.13 -14.36
C LEU A 116 0.55 14.27 -13.08
N PRO A 117 1.41 15.30 -12.95
CA PRO A 117 2.35 15.41 -11.82
C PRO A 117 1.70 15.36 -10.43
N GLY A 118 0.43 15.79 -10.30
CA GLY A 118 -0.32 15.77 -9.04
C GLY A 118 -0.81 14.38 -8.65
N ASP A 119 -1.28 13.57 -9.60
CA ASP A 119 -1.83 12.21 -9.38
C ASP A 119 -0.73 11.17 -9.07
N ARG A 120 0.48 11.66 -8.79
CA ARG A 120 1.66 10.87 -8.42
C ARG A 120 1.80 10.69 -6.93
N GLU A 121 1.04 11.40 -6.11
CA GLU A 121 1.24 11.36 -4.66
C GLU A 121 0.02 10.78 -3.94
N ILE A 122 0.29 10.08 -2.84
CA ILE A 122 -0.71 9.71 -1.84
C ILE A 122 -0.40 10.51 -0.59
N CYS A 123 -1.42 11.20 -0.08
CA CYS A 123 -1.31 12.02 1.13
C CYS A 123 -2.29 11.55 2.20
N SER A 124 -1.89 11.70 3.46
CA SER A 124 -2.80 11.62 4.61
C SER A 124 -3.78 12.81 4.62
N ALA A 125 -4.94 12.64 5.26
CA ALA A 125 -5.95 13.70 5.34
C ALA A 125 -5.46 14.99 6.04
N ASP A 126 -4.53 14.85 7.00
CA ASP A 126 -3.88 15.96 7.70
C ASP A 126 -2.68 16.55 6.92
N ASN A 127 -2.33 15.97 5.76
CA ASN A 127 -1.14 16.26 4.96
C ASN A 127 0.19 16.12 5.74
N ALA A 128 0.20 15.39 6.86
CA ALA A 128 1.43 15.11 7.62
C ALA A 128 2.38 14.19 6.86
N VAL A 129 1.84 13.30 6.01
CA VAL A 129 2.62 12.40 5.17
C VAL A 129 2.11 12.45 3.74
N CYS A 130 3.01 12.70 2.79
CA CYS A 130 2.77 12.58 1.35
C CYS A 130 3.91 11.79 0.72
N PHE A 131 3.60 10.92 -0.24
CA PHE A 131 4.62 10.11 -0.90
C PHE A 131 4.28 9.77 -2.35
N PRO A 132 5.28 9.57 -3.23
CA PRO A 132 5.00 9.19 -4.60
C PRO A 132 4.48 7.75 -4.71
N THR A 133 3.43 7.54 -5.49
CA THR A 133 2.71 6.27 -5.70
C THR A 133 3.59 5.16 -6.27
N LEU A 134 4.63 5.52 -7.02
CA LEU A 134 5.54 4.59 -7.69
C LEU A 134 6.93 4.51 -7.05
N ASP A 135 7.13 5.07 -5.85
CA ASP A 135 8.43 5.08 -5.16
C ASP A 135 8.72 3.73 -4.48
N VAL A 136 8.82 2.67 -5.30
CA VAL A 136 9.02 1.28 -4.84
C VAL A 136 10.38 1.13 -4.17
N TYR A 137 10.38 0.65 -2.92
CA TYR A 137 11.59 0.21 -2.26
C TYR A 137 11.93 -1.21 -2.72
N VAL A 138 13.11 -1.40 -3.32
CA VAL A 138 13.62 -2.70 -3.72
C VAL A 138 14.63 -3.19 -2.68
N PRO A 139 14.30 -4.22 -1.86
CA PRO A 139 15.25 -4.77 -0.90
C PRO A 139 16.50 -5.29 -1.62
N GLY A 140 17.67 -4.72 -1.30
CA GLY A 140 18.96 -5.15 -1.85
C GLY A 140 19.52 -4.33 -3.01
N SER A 141 18.88 -3.21 -3.41
CA SER A 141 19.58 -2.18 -4.18
C SER A 141 20.38 -1.26 -3.23
N PRO A 142 21.64 -0.95 -3.56
CA PRO A 142 22.51 -0.08 -2.75
C PRO A 142 22.02 1.37 -2.68
#